data_AF-A0A0Q4NIL3-F1
#
_entry.id   AF-A0A0Q4NIL3-F1
#
_cell.length_a   1.000
_cell.length_b   1.000
_cell.length_c   1.000
_cell.angle_alpha   90.00
_cell.angle_beta   90.00
_cell.angle_gamma   90.00
#
_symmetry.space_group_name_H-M   'P 1'
#
loop_
_entity.id
_entity.type
_entity.pdbx_description
1 polymer ?
#
loop_
_entity_poly.entity_id
_entity_poly.type
_entity_poly.pdbx_seq_one_letter_code
_entity_poly.pdbx_strand_id
1 'polypeptide(L)'
;MPIYKSGTVSIGTGRTVSGAGTSFTDSAAGIRPGHTLIAGTNPVQVFQIATVNSAMQLTVTAGPAANIPAGTTYTILTTDALSADGLAAQVAEAIDYFKASIGGRASAGGNGDITSLSGLTTPLSIKQGGHGAKDAAGACLNLGALPVTGGRLSGPLTVASDVISSAGVMFSQAASDGQNAHFWMRGPGGISRAVLYSNRNGQAFLRVDDETSNAMGYQFVMNKAGVFQCASLAQTSDTRSKSEKQQVMGALDKLGRLTGYTYSLRVTKETTVRGAGVIAQDVEQVLPEAVRIAGEGFDESGAPISNIKGVDYSALSALYVEAFKELNARIMVLEAAHAGTSTLEEN
;
A
#
# COMPACT_ATOMS: atom_id res chain seq x y z
N MET A 1 -58.14 -54.91 -2.49
CA MET A 1 -58.98 -53.71 -2.26
C MET A 1 -59.78 -53.93 -0.99
N PRO A 2 -59.65 -53.06 0.04
CA PRO A 2 -60.58 -53.10 1.16
C PRO A 2 -61.97 -52.76 0.63
N ILE A 3 -62.89 -53.70 0.80
CA ILE A 3 -64.29 -53.63 0.39
C ILE A 3 -65.12 -53.78 1.65
N TYR A 4 -65.99 -52.81 1.91
CA TYR A 4 -67.00 -52.93 2.95
C TYR A 4 -68.30 -53.48 2.36
N LYS A 5 -68.87 -54.52 2.97
CA LYS A 5 -70.07 -55.24 2.48
C LYS A 5 -70.98 -55.79 3.57
N SER A 6 -70.85 -55.31 4.81
CA SER A 6 -71.64 -55.82 5.94
C SER A 6 -73.04 -55.22 5.95
N GLY A 7 -74.07 -56.08 6.08
CA GLY A 7 -75.47 -55.70 6.12
C GLY A 7 -76.13 -55.51 4.74
N THR A 8 -77.28 -54.83 4.73
CA THR A 8 -78.04 -54.48 3.52
C THR A 8 -78.43 -53.00 3.55
N VAL A 9 -78.79 -52.43 2.41
CA VAL A 9 -79.22 -51.04 2.30
C VAL A 9 -80.57 -50.89 1.61
N SER A 10 -81.26 -49.79 1.91
CA SER A 10 -82.37 -49.25 1.14
C SER A 10 -82.15 -47.77 0.86
N ILE A 11 -82.71 -47.30 -0.25
CA ILE A 11 -82.78 -45.88 -0.60
C ILE A 11 -84.17 -45.64 -1.17
N GLY A 12 -84.97 -44.79 -0.51
CA GLY A 12 -86.25 -44.34 -1.03
C GLY A 12 -86.08 -43.29 -2.14
N THR A 13 -87.08 -42.43 -2.33
CA THR A 13 -87.02 -41.34 -3.34
C THR A 13 -86.05 -40.20 -2.98
N GLY A 14 -85.43 -40.24 -1.79
CA GLY A 14 -84.46 -39.25 -1.31
C GLY A 14 -83.00 -39.68 -1.49
N ARG A 15 -82.10 -39.00 -0.77
CA ARG A 15 -80.62 -39.24 -0.80
C ARG A 15 -80.12 -40.01 0.40
N THR A 16 -81.01 -40.43 1.29
CA THR A 16 -80.65 -41.13 2.52
C THR A 16 -80.59 -42.63 2.27
N VAL A 17 -79.41 -43.20 2.46
CA VAL A 17 -79.19 -44.63 2.49
C VAL A 17 -79.48 -45.10 3.90
N SER A 18 -80.45 -46.00 4.06
CA SER A 18 -80.75 -46.65 5.34
C SER A 18 -80.15 -48.05 5.34
N GLY A 19 -79.24 -48.32 6.27
CA GLY A 19 -78.61 -49.61 6.44
C GLY A 19 -79.32 -50.48 7.47
N ALA A 20 -79.42 -51.78 7.20
CA ALA A 20 -79.83 -52.80 8.16
C ALA A 20 -78.68 -53.79 8.40
N GLY A 21 -78.28 -53.95 9.66
CA GLY A 21 -77.08 -54.75 10.01
C GLY A 21 -75.75 -54.11 9.58
N THR A 22 -75.75 -52.81 9.27
CA THR A 22 -74.57 -52.05 8.86
C THR A 22 -73.95 -51.35 10.06
N SER A 23 -72.65 -51.03 9.98
CA SER A 23 -71.98 -50.08 10.86
C SER A 23 -71.11 -49.13 10.02
N PHE A 24 -71.72 -48.15 9.38
CA PHE A 24 -71.03 -47.20 8.50
C PHE A 24 -70.00 -46.31 9.21
N THR A 25 -70.12 -46.17 10.52
CA THR A 25 -69.19 -45.42 11.38
C THR A 25 -68.11 -46.31 11.97
N ASP A 26 -68.04 -47.59 11.62
CA ASP A 26 -66.94 -48.47 12.05
C ASP A 26 -65.62 -47.92 11.52
N SER A 27 -64.75 -47.47 12.44
CA SER A 27 -63.44 -46.92 12.10
C SER A 27 -62.55 -47.93 11.37
N ALA A 28 -62.73 -49.23 11.58
CA ALA A 28 -61.98 -50.26 10.87
C ALA A 28 -62.39 -50.37 9.39
N ALA A 29 -63.62 -49.99 9.04
CA ALA A 29 -64.11 -49.95 7.66
C ALA A 29 -63.60 -48.74 6.87
N GLY A 30 -63.22 -47.65 7.56
CA GLY A 30 -62.65 -46.45 6.95
C GLY A 30 -63.59 -45.69 6.01
N ILE A 31 -64.91 -45.90 6.11
CA ILE A 31 -65.92 -45.26 5.24
C ILE A 31 -65.97 -43.76 5.54
N ARG A 32 -65.83 -42.94 4.50
CA ARG A 32 -65.87 -41.47 4.59
C ARG A 32 -66.58 -40.85 3.38
N PRO A 33 -66.97 -39.56 3.44
CA PRO A 33 -67.38 -38.81 2.27
C PRO A 33 -66.37 -38.96 1.13
N GLY A 34 -66.86 -39.10 -0.10
CA GLY A 34 -66.05 -39.28 -1.31
C GLY A 34 -65.96 -40.73 -1.81
N HIS A 35 -66.16 -41.72 -0.94
CA HIS A 35 -66.14 -43.14 -1.32
C HIS A 35 -67.33 -43.55 -2.20
N THR A 36 -67.12 -44.58 -3.02
CA THR A 36 -68.15 -45.11 -3.95
C THR A 36 -68.93 -46.23 -3.31
N LEU A 37 -70.26 -46.10 -3.26
CA LEU A 37 -71.23 -47.13 -2.88
C LEU A 37 -71.87 -47.73 -4.13
N ILE A 38 -71.87 -49.05 -4.24
CA ILE A 38 -72.47 -49.81 -5.34
C ILE A 38 -73.61 -50.64 -4.75
N ALA A 39 -74.86 -50.37 -5.16
CA ALA A 39 -76.04 -51.12 -4.73
C ALA A 39 -76.35 -52.25 -5.72
N GLY A 40 -76.53 -53.46 -5.20
CA GLY A 40 -76.79 -54.71 -5.95
C GLY A 40 -78.20 -54.83 -6.52
N THR A 41 -78.76 -53.74 -7.05
CA THR A 41 -80.01 -53.77 -7.82
C THR A 41 -79.76 -54.30 -9.25
N ASN A 42 -80.83 -54.62 -9.99
CA ASN A 42 -80.75 -54.90 -11.43
C ASN A 42 -81.67 -53.94 -12.20
N PRO A 43 -81.13 -52.93 -12.91
CA PRO A 43 -79.71 -52.63 -13.11
C PRO A 43 -79.01 -52.11 -11.83
N VAL A 44 -77.70 -52.31 -11.75
CA VAL A 44 -76.86 -51.84 -10.62
C VAL A 44 -76.86 -50.31 -10.58
N GLN A 45 -77.01 -49.75 -9.39
CA GLN A 45 -76.95 -48.30 -9.17
C GLN A 45 -75.71 -47.94 -8.34
N VAL A 46 -74.99 -46.89 -8.75
CA VAL A 46 -73.72 -46.46 -8.15
C VAL A 46 -73.87 -45.04 -7.62
N PHE A 47 -73.35 -44.80 -6.42
CA PHE A 47 -73.46 -43.53 -5.72
C PHE A 47 -72.12 -43.15 -5.11
N GLN A 48 -71.88 -41.85 -4.94
CA GLN A 48 -70.81 -41.36 -4.09
C GLN A 48 -71.39 -40.99 -2.72
N ILE A 49 -70.68 -41.33 -1.65
CA ILE A 49 -71.07 -40.98 -0.28
C ILE A 49 -70.81 -39.48 -0.08
N ALA A 50 -71.85 -38.72 0.21
CA ALA A 50 -71.76 -37.30 0.54
C ALA A 50 -71.48 -37.08 2.02
N THR A 51 -72.17 -37.81 2.90
CA THR A 51 -71.95 -37.77 4.36
C THR A 51 -72.19 -39.13 4.99
N VAL A 52 -71.45 -39.42 6.06
CA VAL A 52 -71.72 -40.55 6.97
C VAL A 52 -72.51 -39.98 8.15
N ASN A 53 -73.79 -40.30 8.26
CA ASN A 53 -74.68 -39.67 9.24
C ASN A 53 -74.70 -40.45 10.57
N SER A 54 -74.65 -41.78 10.50
CA SER A 54 -74.59 -42.69 11.66
C SER A 54 -74.15 -44.08 11.24
N ALA A 55 -74.03 -45.02 12.18
CA ALA A 55 -73.74 -46.44 11.90
C ALA A 55 -74.73 -47.07 10.89
N MET A 56 -75.94 -46.53 10.75
CA MET A 56 -76.99 -47.09 9.91
C MET A 56 -77.53 -46.10 8.86
N GLN A 57 -76.93 -44.91 8.73
CA GLN A 57 -77.33 -43.97 7.69
C GLN A 57 -76.14 -43.30 6.99
N LEU A 58 -76.24 -43.22 5.67
CA LEU A 58 -75.42 -42.37 4.82
C LEU A 58 -76.30 -41.39 4.05
N THR A 59 -75.73 -40.29 3.57
CA THR A 59 -76.31 -39.49 2.50
C THR A 59 -75.46 -39.67 1.23
N VAL A 60 -76.09 -39.87 0.08
CA VAL A 60 -75.43 -39.96 -1.22
C VAL A 60 -75.49 -38.65 -2.01
N THR A 61 -74.61 -38.49 -3.01
CA THR A 61 -74.51 -37.27 -3.84
C THR A 61 -75.69 -37.08 -4.80
N ALA A 62 -76.46 -38.12 -5.10
CA ALA A 62 -77.70 -38.05 -5.90
C ALA A 62 -78.71 -39.11 -5.42
N GLY A 63 -80.01 -38.87 -5.63
CA GLY A 63 -81.06 -39.86 -5.34
C GLY A 63 -81.05 -41.01 -6.34
N PRO A 64 -81.64 -42.16 -6.02
CA PRO A 64 -81.62 -43.32 -6.89
C PRO A 64 -82.53 -43.11 -8.12
N ALA A 65 -82.12 -43.65 -9.27
CA ALA A 65 -82.92 -43.60 -10.50
C ALA A 65 -84.20 -44.45 -10.38
N ALA A 66 -84.14 -45.52 -9.59
CA ALA A 66 -85.29 -46.32 -9.16
C ALA A 66 -85.11 -46.71 -7.69
N ASN A 67 -86.21 -46.74 -6.92
CA ASN A 67 -86.16 -47.06 -5.48
C ASN A 67 -85.37 -48.34 -5.20
N ILE A 68 -84.48 -48.27 -4.20
CA ILE A 68 -83.67 -49.41 -3.75
C ILE A 68 -84.39 -50.02 -2.54
N PRO A 69 -85.02 -51.19 -2.70
CA PRO A 69 -85.82 -51.79 -1.64
C PRO A 69 -84.96 -52.25 -0.46
N ALA A 70 -85.59 -52.38 0.72
CA ALA A 70 -84.96 -52.95 1.89
C ALA A 70 -84.44 -54.37 1.63
N GLY A 71 -83.26 -54.68 2.17
CA GLY A 71 -82.59 -55.96 1.95
C GLY A 71 -81.64 -56.00 0.75
N THR A 72 -81.45 -54.89 0.02
CA THR A 72 -80.52 -54.86 -1.13
C THR A 72 -79.07 -54.98 -0.66
N THR A 73 -78.31 -55.90 -1.25
CA THR A 73 -76.87 -56.04 -0.98
C THR A 73 -76.08 -54.88 -1.59
N TYR A 74 -74.90 -54.57 -1.04
CA TYR A 74 -74.09 -53.46 -1.52
C TYR A 74 -72.60 -53.65 -1.25
N THR A 75 -71.79 -52.77 -1.80
CA THR A 75 -70.36 -52.68 -1.54
C THR A 75 -69.91 -51.23 -1.52
N ILE A 76 -69.00 -50.87 -0.60
CA ILE A 76 -68.29 -49.58 -0.60
C ILE A 76 -66.81 -49.83 -0.87
N LEU A 77 -66.23 -49.08 -1.82
CA LEU A 77 -64.80 -49.05 -2.10
C LEU A 77 -64.12 -48.05 -1.14
N THR A 78 -63.18 -48.50 -0.31
CA THR A 78 -62.71 -47.71 0.86
C THR A 78 -61.27 -47.15 0.80
N THR A 79 -60.59 -47.21 -0.34
CA THR A 79 -59.23 -46.64 -0.51
C THR A 79 -59.17 -45.54 -1.57
N ASP A 80 -58.56 -44.42 -1.19
CA ASP A 80 -58.01 -43.39 -2.08
C ASP A 80 -56.48 -43.50 -2.02
N ALA A 81 -55.83 -44.22 -2.93
CA ALA A 81 -54.36 -44.30 -2.94
C ALA A 81 -53.80 -43.17 -3.83
N LEU A 82 -53.05 -42.21 -3.27
CA LEU A 82 -52.04 -41.51 -4.07
C LEU A 82 -51.06 -42.59 -4.58
N SER A 83 -50.95 -42.75 -5.89
CA SER A 83 -50.05 -43.74 -6.48
C SER A 83 -48.59 -43.39 -6.17
N ALA A 84 -47.71 -44.39 -6.18
CA ALA A 84 -46.26 -44.18 -6.13
C ALA A 84 -45.80 -43.16 -7.21
N ASP A 85 -46.48 -43.17 -8.36
CA ASP A 85 -46.26 -42.21 -9.45
C ASP A 85 -46.63 -40.78 -9.06
N GLY A 86 -47.72 -40.59 -8.29
CA GLY A 86 -48.13 -39.28 -7.79
C GLY A 86 -47.12 -38.70 -6.80
N LEU A 87 -46.53 -39.54 -5.94
CA LEU A 87 -45.42 -39.13 -5.06
C LEU A 87 -44.14 -38.83 -5.86
N ALA A 88 -43.80 -39.66 -6.85
CA ALA A 88 -42.62 -39.45 -7.69
C ALA A 88 -42.69 -38.13 -8.48
N ALA A 89 -43.88 -37.78 -8.99
CA ALA A 89 -44.10 -36.52 -9.69
C ALA A 89 -43.86 -35.30 -8.77
N GLN A 90 -44.39 -35.33 -7.55
CA GLN A 90 -44.20 -34.24 -6.58
C GLN A 90 -42.73 -34.09 -6.14
N VAL A 91 -42.02 -35.20 -5.95
CA VAL A 91 -40.58 -35.18 -5.62
C VAL A 91 -39.74 -34.67 -6.79
N ALA A 92 -40.05 -35.08 -8.02
CA ALA A 92 -39.37 -34.59 -9.22
C ALA A 92 -39.54 -33.08 -9.38
N GLU A 93 -40.76 -32.58 -9.20
CA GLU A 93 -41.07 -31.14 -9.26
C GLU A 93 -40.30 -30.35 -8.18
N ALA A 94 -40.24 -30.86 -6.95
CA ALA A 94 -39.47 -30.24 -5.87
C ALA A 94 -37.97 -30.19 -6.18
N ILE A 95 -37.40 -31.26 -6.77
CA ILE A 95 -35.99 -31.29 -7.18
C ILE A 95 -35.72 -30.27 -8.28
N ASP A 96 -36.60 -30.16 -9.27
CA ASP A 96 -36.43 -29.19 -10.36
C ASP A 96 -36.60 -27.75 -9.87
N TYR A 97 -37.52 -27.49 -8.95
CA TYR A 97 -37.62 -26.21 -8.25
C TYR A 97 -36.33 -25.85 -7.52
N PHE A 98 -35.73 -26.78 -6.77
CA PHE A 98 -34.48 -26.52 -6.05
C PHE A 98 -33.30 -26.29 -6.99
N LYS A 99 -33.19 -27.06 -8.08
CA LYS A 99 -32.17 -26.82 -9.12
C LYS A 99 -32.29 -25.40 -9.69
N ALA A 100 -33.51 -24.99 -10.05
CA ALA A 100 -33.77 -23.66 -10.61
C ALA A 100 -33.49 -22.53 -9.59
N SER A 101 -33.90 -22.69 -8.33
CA SER A 101 -33.70 -21.71 -7.27
C SER A 101 -32.22 -21.50 -6.91
N ILE A 102 -31.46 -22.61 -6.79
CA ILE A 102 -30.02 -22.56 -6.50
C ILE A 102 -29.25 -21.94 -7.68
N GLY A 103 -29.56 -22.35 -8.92
CA GLY A 103 -28.94 -21.79 -10.12
C GLY A 103 -29.24 -20.30 -10.29
N GLY A 104 -30.50 -19.89 -10.14
CA GLY A 104 -30.92 -18.49 -10.30
C GLY A 104 -30.33 -17.55 -9.26
N ARG A 105 -30.11 -18.02 -8.02
CA ARG A 105 -29.46 -17.21 -6.96
C ARG A 105 -27.96 -17.04 -7.18
N ALA A 106 -27.27 -18.04 -7.72
CA ALA A 106 -25.86 -17.92 -8.07
C ALA A 106 -25.65 -16.92 -9.22
N SER A 107 -26.56 -16.90 -10.20
CA SER A 107 -26.48 -16.01 -11.38
C SER A 107 -27.11 -14.63 -11.19
N ALA A 108 -27.62 -14.29 -10.01
CA ALA A 108 -28.25 -12.99 -9.76
C ALA A 108 -27.20 -11.88 -9.54
N GLY A 109 -27.38 -10.73 -10.20
CA GLY A 109 -26.51 -9.55 -10.03
C GLY A 109 -25.16 -9.69 -10.74
N GLY A 110 -24.09 -9.23 -10.10
CA GLY A 110 -22.73 -9.28 -10.66
C GLY A 110 -22.15 -10.68 -10.80
N ASN A 111 -22.82 -11.72 -10.28
CA ASN A 111 -22.30 -13.08 -10.20
C ASN A 111 -22.73 -13.96 -11.39
N GLY A 112 -23.14 -13.35 -12.51
CA GLY A 112 -23.59 -14.04 -13.72
C GLY A 112 -22.52 -14.95 -14.36
N ASP A 113 -21.26 -14.85 -13.94
CA ASP A 113 -20.13 -15.67 -14.38
C ASP A 113 -19.89 -16.92 -13.52
N ILE A 114 -20.64 -17.11 -12.42
CA ILE A 114 -20.57 -18.34 -11.60
C ILE A 114 -21.32 -19.47 -12.33
N THR A 115 -20.59 -20.27 -13.09
CA THR A 115 -21.11 -21.46 -13.81
C THR A 115 -21.06 -22.75 -12.97
N SER A 116 -20.40 -22.74 -11.80
CA SER A 116 -20.37 -23.84 -10.82
C SER A 116 -20.12 -23.34 -9.38
N LEU A 117 -20.77 -23.95 -8.38
CA LEU A 117 -20.58 -23.71 -6.94
C LEU A 117 -19.34 -24.40 -6.34
N SER A 118 -18.61 -25.20 -7.13
CA SER A 118 -17.43 -25.94 -6.67
C SER A 118 -16.11 -25.20 -6.88
N GLY A 119 -16.12 -23.93 -7.30
CA GLY A 119 -14.92 -23.25 -7.78
C GLY A 119 -14.89 -21.74 -7.60
N LEU A 120 -14.74 -21.26 -6.37
CA LEU A 120 -14.37 -19.87 -6.05
C LEU A 120 -12.91 -19.52 -6.50
N THR A 121 -12.43 -20.09 -7.59
CA THR A 121 -11.09 -19.85 -8.15
C THR A 121 -11.04 -18.67 -9.13
N THR A 122 -12.19 -18.08 -9.45
CA THR A 122 -12.30 -16.89 -10.30
C THR A 122 -12.25 -15.64 -9.43
N PRO A 123 -11.24 -14.76 -9.59
CA PRO A 123 -11.15 -13.53 -8.82
C PRO A 123 -12.29 -12.57 -9.15
N LEU A 124 -12.90 -11.98 -8.12
CA LEU A 124 -13.87 -10.89 -8.29
C LEU A 124 -13.19 -9.66 -8.89
N SER A 125 -13.86 -8.99 -9.83
CA SER A 125 -13.33 -7.76 -10.46
C SER A 125 -13.30 -6.57 -9.48
N ILE A 126 -12.54 -5.53 -9.82
CA ILE A 126 -12.50 -4.27 -9.03
C ILE A 126 -13.89 -3.65 -8.87
N LYS A 127 -14.73 -3.71 -9.91
CA LYS A 127 -16.10 -3.16 -9.87
C LYS A 127 -17.00 -3.88 -8.86
N GLN A 128 -16.70 -5.13 -8.54
CA GLN A 128 -17.41 -5.93 -7.55
C GLN A 128 -16.76 -5.87 -6.15
N GLY A 129 -15.75 -5.00 -5.96
CA GLY A 129 -15.00 -4.90 -4.71
C GLY A 129 -13.88 -5.94 -4.54
N GLY A 130 -13.55 -6.70 -5.60
CA GLY A 130 -12.38 -7.59 -5.62
C GLY A 130 -11.13 -6.93 -6.19
N HIS A 131 -10.10 -7.73 -6.47
CA HIS A 131 -8.85 -7.27 -7.09
C HIS A 131 -8.55 -7.93 -8.45
N GLY A 132 -9.41 -8.83 -8.93
CA GLY A 132 -9.35 -9.37 -10.29
C GLY A 132 -8.15 -10.26 -10.60
N ALA A 133 -7.39 -10.72 -9.61
CA ALA A 133 -6.17 -11.53 -9.82
C ALA A 133 -6.15 -12.79 -8.94
N LYS A 134 -5.39 -13.81 -9.32
CA LYS A 134 -5.24 -15.07 -8.55
C LYS A 134 -4.02 -15.08 -7.64
N ASP A 135 -3.19 -14.04 -7.70
CA ASP A 135 -1.96 -13.90 -6.93
C ASP A 135 -1.76 -12.44 -6.45
N ALA A 136 -0.78 -12.25 -5.56
CA ALA A 136 -0.49 -10.96 -4.96
C ALA A 136 0.08 -9.94 -5.97
N ALA A 137 0.85 -10.40 -6.96
CA ALA A 137 1.49 -9.53 -7.94
C ALA A 137 0.44 -8.88 -8.86
N GLY A 138 -0.48 -9.68 -9.40
CA GLY A 138 -1.61 -9.19 -10.19
C GLY A 138 -2.57 -8.35 -9.37
N ALA A 139 -2.78 -8.68 -8.09
CA ALA A 139 -3.60 -7.86 -7.19
C ALA A 139 -3.01 -6.46 -6.99
N CYS A 140 -1.70 -6.37 -6.73
CA CYS A 140 -1.01 -5.09 -6.58
C CYS A 140 -1.09 -4.26 -7.87
N LEU A 141 -0.84 -4.87 -9.03
CA LEU A 141 -0.95 -4.22 -10.32
C LEU A 141 -2.35 -3.63 -10.56
N ASN A 142 -3.39 -4.43 -10.33
CA ASN A 142 -4.78 -4.03 -10.53
C ASN A 142 -5.21 -2.89 -9.59
N LEU A 143 -4.64 -2.82 -8.39
CA LEU A 143 -4.89 -1.75 -7.42
C LEU A 143 -3.95 -0.55 -7.57
N GLY A 144 -2.94 -0.60 -8.45
CA GLY A 144 -1.91 0.43 -8.55
C GLY A 144 -0.98 0.50 -7.32
N ALA A 145 -0.88 -0.58 -6.56
CA ALA A 145 -0.02 -0.71 -5.37
C ALA A 145 1.37 -1.25 -5.71
N LEU A 146 2.33 -1.02 -4.83
CA LEU A 146 3.67 -1.63 -4.90
C LEU A 146 3.74 -2.84 -3.95
N PRO A 147 4.41 -3.94 -4.34
CA PRO A 147 4.62 -5.06 -3.45
C PRO A 147 5.70 -4.73 -2.39
N VAL A 148 5.67 -5.45 -1.27
CA VAL A 148 6.62 -5.27 -0.14
C VAL A 148 8.07 -5.55 -0.50
N THR A 149 8.31 -6.35 -1.54
CA THR A 149 9.65 -6.68 -2.06
C THR A 149 10.22 -5.61 -2.99
N GLY A 150 9.53 -4.46 -3.12
CA GLY A 150 9.92 -3.35 -3.97
C GLY A 150 9.20 -3.34 -5.31
N GLY A 151 9.08 -2.15 -5.91
CA GLY A 151 8.45 -1.95 -7.20
C GLY A 151 8.77 -0.58 -7.78
N ARG A 152 8.25 -0.29 -8.97
CA ARG A 152 8.49 0.97 -9.68
C ARG A 152 7.18 1.70 -9.88
N LEU A 153 7.13 2.98 -9.52
CA LEU A 153 6.07 3.89 -9.95
C LEU A 153 6.51 4.53 -11.26
N SER A 154 5.64 4.49 -12.27
CA SER A 154 5.86 5.20 -13.52
C SER A 154 5.12 6.53 -13.46
N GLY A 155 5.84 7.61 -13.20
CA GLY A 155 5.30 8.96 -13.09
C GLY A 155 5.61 9.64 -11.76
N PRO A 156 5.14 10.89 -11.57
CA PRO A 156 5.32 11.63 -10.32
C PRO A 156 4.62 10.96 -9.14
N LEU A 157 5.28 10.98 -7.98
CA LEU A 157 4.67 10.63 -6.69
C LEU A 157 4.49 11.91 -5.87
N THR A 158 3.24 12.22 -5.52
CA THR A 158 2.91 13.30 -4.58
C THR A 158 2.73 12.70 -3.19
N VAL A 159 3.50 13.18 -2.21
CA VAL A 159 3.43 12.73 -0.81
C VAL A 159 2.94 13.91 0.04
N ALA A 160 1.86 13.71 0.80
CA ALA A 160 1.25 14.78 1.61
C ALA A 160 2.02 15.10 2.91
N SER A 161 3.00 14.26 3.27
CA SER A 161 3.83 14.37 4.46
C SER A 161 5.26 13.95 4.10
N ASP A 162 5.97 13.27 5.00
CA ASP A 162 7.40 12.99 4.86
C ASP A 162 7.69 11.75 4.00
N VAL A 163 8.83 11.79 3.32
CA VAL A 163 9.45 10.60 2.70
C VAL A 163 10.58 10.15 3.62
N ILE A 164 10.41 9.00 4.29
CA ILE A 164 11.36 8.47 5.27
C ILE A 164 11.88 7.12 4.80
N SER A 165 13.22 6.96 4.77
CA SER A 165 13.88 5.66 4.64
C SER A 165 14.35 5.20 6.02
N SER A 166 13.68 4.21 6.61
CA SER A 166 14.06 3.63 7.90
C SER A 166 15.02 2.46 7.70
N ALA A 167 16.19 2.51 8.36
CA ALA A 167 17.27 1.51 8.23
C ALA A 167 17.86 1.31 6.81
N GLY A 168 17.55 2.21 5.87
CA GLY A 168 18.01 2.15 4.47
C GLY A 168 18.60 3.47 3.97
N VAL A 169 18.79 3.54 2.65
CA VAL A 169 19.31 4.73 1.95
C VAL A 169 18.40 5.09 0.76
N MET A 170 18.37 6.36 0.39
CA MET A 170 17.69 6.85 -0.82
C MET A 170 18.71 7.07 -1.93
N PHE A 171 18.53 6.39 -3.06
CA PHE A 171 19.36 6.59 -4.25
C PHE A 171 18.65 7.52 -5.25
N SER A 172 19.40 8.45 -5.83
CA SER A 172 19.04 9.13 -7.08
C SER A 172 19.92 8.56 -8.19
N GLN A 173 19.30 7.97 -9.21
CA GLN A 173 20.00 7.32 -10.31
C GLN A 173 19.77 8.09 -11.61
N ALA A 174 20.85 8.39 -12.32
CA ALA A 174 20.77 8.97 -13.65
C ALA A 174 20.09 8.00 -14.63
N ALA A 175 19.30 8.54 -15.57
CA ALA A 175 18.59 7.72 -16.56
C ALA A 175 19.54 7.00 -17.55
N SER A 176 20.74 7.55 -17.76
CA SER A 176 21.81 6.97 -18.58
C SER A 176 23.15 7.61 -18.20
N ASP A 177 24.25 7.04 -18.69
CA ASP A 177 25.62 7.54 -18.45
C ASP A 177 25.82 9.03 -18.81
N GLY A 178 25.08 9.55 -19.79
CA GLY A 178 25.17 10.95 -20.19
C GLY A 178 24.37 11.92 -19.32
N GLN A 179 23.59 11.42 -18.35
CA GLN A 179 22.69 12.23 -17.53
C GLN A 179 23.22 12.36 -16.11
N ASN A 180 22.80 13.44 -15.44
CA ASN A 180 23.12 13.68 -14.04
C ASN A 180 22.06 13.03 -13.14
N ALA A 181 22.47 12.64 -11.93
CA ALA A 181 21.54 12.26 -10.87
C ALA A 181 21.19 13.50 -10.05
N HIS A 182 19.90 13.79 -9.90
CA HIS A 182 19.42 15.05 -9.33
C HIS A 182 18.52 14.87 -8.11
N PHE A 183 18.48 15.90 -7.28
CA PHE A 183 17.41 16.24 -6.34
C PHE A 183 17.02 17.70 -6.59
N TRP A 184 15.82 17.93 -7.13
CA TRP A 184 15.35 19.25 -7.54
C TRP A 184 14.40 19.85 -6.51
N MET A 185 14.62 21.12 -6.18
CA MET A 185 13.67 21.95 -5.43
C MET A 185 13.04 22.94 -6.41
N ARG A 186 11.73 22.86 -6.63
CA ARG A 186 11.02 23.65 -7.63
C ARG A 186 9.90 24.48 -7.02
N GLY A 187 9.62 25.64 -7.61
CA GLY A 187 8.43 26.42 -7.31
C GLY A 187 7.17 25.86 -7.99
N PRO A 188 5.99 26.45 -7.71
CA PRO A 188 4.70 25.97 -8.23
C PRO A 188 4.62 25.88 -9.76
N GLY A 189 5.32 26.76 -10.48
CA GLY A 189 5.40 26.78 -11.94
C GLY A 189 6.39 25.78 -12.55
N GLY A 190 7.02 24.93 -11.73
CA GLY A 190 8.04 23.98 -12.17
C GLY A 190 9.43 24.57 -12.40
N ILE A 191 9.60 25.87 -12.14
CA ILE A 191 10.87 26.58 -12.20
C ILE A 191 11.77 26.16 -11.03
N SER A 192 13.07 26.00 -11.29
CA SER A 192 14.06 25.61 -10.28
C SER A 192 14.31 26.72 -9.27
N ARG A 193 14.38 26.34 -7.98
CA ARG A 193 14.89 27.19 -6.88
C ARG A 193 16.26 26.73 -6.43
N ALA A 194 16.49 25.42 -6.44
CA ALA A 194 17.77 24.83 -6.12
C ALA A 194 17.86 23.41 -6.66
N VAL A 195 19.09 22.93 -6.78
CA VAL A 195 19.38 21.55 -7.17
C VAL A 195 20.63 21.04 -6.46
N LEU A 196 20.55 19.81 -5.98
CA LEU A 196 21.71 19.01 -5.62
C LEU A 196 21.87 17.94 -6.69
N TYR A 197 23.05 17.80 -7.28
CA TYR A 197 23.25 16.80 -8.33
C TYR A 197 24.70 16.37 -8.44
N SER A 198 24.90 15.21 -9.08
CA SER A 198 26.22 14.72 -9.46
C SER A 198 26.28 14.38 -10.94
N ASN A 199 27.47 14.49 -11.52
CA ASN A 199 27.75 14.11 -12.90
C ASN A 199 28.71 12.90 -12.98
N ARG A 200 28.83 12.31 -14.17
CA ARG A 200 29.72 11.17 -14.44
C ARG A 200 31.22 11.51 -14.27
N ASN A 201 31.59 12.79 -14.24
CA ASN A 201 32.98 13.22 -14.07
C ASN A 201 33.46 13.18 -12.61
N GLY A 202 32.60 12.73 -11.69
CA GLY A 202 32.92 12.69 -10.26
C GLY A 202 32.86 14.07 -9.63
N GLN A 203 31.90 14.90 -10.04
CA GLN A 203 31.61 16.18 -9.40
C GLN A 203 30.22 16.15 -8.76
N ALA A 204 30.13 16.76 -7.60
CA ALA A 204 28.89 17.03 -6.89
C ALA A 204 28.68 18.53 -6.81
N PHE A 205 27.43 18.96 -6.98
CA PHE A 205 27.05 20.34 -7.12
C PHE A 205 25.93 20.67 -6.14
N LEU A 206 26.03 21.85 -5.53
CA LEU A 206 24.92 22.54 -4.89
C LEU A 206 24.74 23.87 -5.61
N ARG A 207 23.55 24.10 -6.17
CA ARG A 207 23.24 25.33 -6.91
C ARG A 207 21.88 25.85 -6.49
N VAL A 208 21.82 27.16 -6.28
CA VAL A 208 20.58 27.91 -6.10
C VAL A 208 20.29 28.63 -7.41
N ASP A 209 19.05 28.61 -7.85
CA ASP A 209 18.58 29.22 -9.09
C ASP A 209 17.64 30.40 -8.75
N ASP A 210 17.56 31.38 -9.64
CA ASP A 210 16.63 32.50 -9.50
C ASP A 210 15.32 32.15 -10.20
N GLU A 211 14.29 31.86 -9.40
CA GLU A 211 12.96 31.54 -9.90
C GLU A 211 12.34 32.71 -10.70
N THR A 212 12.66 33.95 -10.35
CA THR A 212 12.05 35.14 -10.96
C THR A 212 12.51 35.32 -12.39
N SER A 213 13.80 35.12 -12.64
CA SER A 213 14.42 35.26 -13.96
C SER A 213 14.58 33.93 -14.71
N ASN A 214 14.28 32.80 -14.06
CA ASN A 214 14.59 31.45 -14.51
C ASN A 214 16.09 31.27 -14.86
N ALA A 215 16.95 32.05 -14.21
CA ALA A 215 18.39 32.00 -14.41
C ALA A 215 19.03 30.97 -13.47
N MET A 216 20.02 30.25 -14.00
CA MET A 216 20.84 29.37 -13.19
C MET A 216 21.82 30.21 -12.36
N GLY A 217 21.90 29.96 -11.05
CA GLY A 217 22.85 30.67 -10.21
C GLY A 217 24.27 30.09 -10.27
N TYR A 218 25.19 30.71 -9.53
CA TYR A 218 26.53 30.18 -9.36
C TYR A 218 26.51 28.92 -8.48
N GLN A 219 27.36 27.94 -8.80
CA GLN A 219 27.38 26.63 -8.16
C GLN A 219 28.52 26.51 -7.15
N PHE A 220 28.25 25.82 -6.05
CA PHE A 220 29.27 25.24 -5.19
C PHE A 220 29.61 23.86 -5.73
N VAL A 221 30.90 23.58 -5.92
CA VAL A 221 31.36 22.34 -6.58
C VAL A 221 32.31 21.58 -5.67
N MET A 222 32.07 20.29 -5.50
CA MET A 222 33.03 19.34 -4.95
C MET A 222 33.44 18.38 -6.07
N ASN A 223 34.72 18.05 -6.18
CA ASN A 223 35.19 17.08 -7.19
C ASN A 223 35.84 15.86 -6.55
N LYS A 224 36.08 14.83 -7.36
CA LYS A 224 36.73 13.57 -6.96
C LYS A 224 38.14 13.72 -6.37
N ALA A 225 38.78 14.88 -6.55
CA ALA A 225 40.07 15.19 -5.96
C ALA A 225 39.95 15.92 -4.60
N GLY A 226 38.74 16.01 -4.04
CA GLY A 226 38.48 16.65 -2.75
C GLY A 226 38.48 18.17 -2.77
N VAL A 227 38.47 18.81 -3.95
CA VAL A 227 38.46 20.28 -4.05
C VAL A 227 37.04 20.81 -3.91
N PHE A 228 36.85 21.73 -2.97
CA PHE A 228 35.63 22.55 -2.84
C PHE A 228 35.83 23.91 -3.51
N GLN A 229 34.93 24.29 -4.41
CA GLN A 229 35.00 25.55 -5.16
C GLN A 229 33.74 26.38 -4.90
N CYS A 230 33.93 27.67 -4.62
CA CYS A 230 32.87 28.64 -4.44
C CYS A 230 33.38 30.05 -4.81
N ALA A 231 32.47 30.99 -5.05
CA ALA A 231 32.85 32.38 -5.35
C ALA A 231 33.34 33.15 -4.11
N SER A 232 32.72 32.89 -2.95
CA SER A 232 33.07 33.50 -1.67
C SER A 232 32.56 32.63 -0.51
N LEU A 233 33.27 32.68 0.61
CA LEU A 233 32.92 32.01 1.86
C LEU A 233 32.97 33.02 3.00
N ALA A 234 31.83 33.29 3.62
CA ALA A 234 31.75 34.11 4.82
C ALA A 234 31.71 33.23 6.07
N GLN A 235 32.67 33.40 6.97
CA GLN A 235 32.71 32.69 8.25
C GLN A 235 32.13 33.60 9.35
N THR A 236 31.21 33.06 10.17
CA THR A 236 30.59 33.81 11.27
C THR A 236 31.66 34.28 12.26
N SER A 237 31.74 35.59 12.50
CA SER A 237 32.81 36.23 13.28
C SER A 237 32.31 37.41 14.13
N ASP A 238 31.08 37.32 14.67
CA ASP A 238 30.50 38.35 15.54
C ASP A 238 31.13 38.30 16.94
N THR A 239 31.42 39.46 17.54
CA THR A 239 32.01 39.58 18.89
C THR A 239 31.14 38.96 19.98
N ARG A 240 29.81 38.96 19.82
CA ARG A 240 28.84 38.37 20.76
C ARG A 240 28.91 36.86 20.80
N SER A 241 29.41 36.24 19.72
CA SER A 241 29.58 34.80 19.59
C SER A 241 30.98 34.32 20.00
N LYS A 242 31.83 35.20 20.56
CA LYS A 242 33.23 34.88 20.93
C LYS A 242 33.52 35.24 22.39
N SER A 243 33.88 34.24 23.19
CA SER A 243 34.37 34.36 24.57
C SER A 243 35.88 34.13 24.64
N GLU A 244 36.50 34.40 25.79
CA GLU A 244 37.92 34.08 26.08
C GLU A 244 38.91 34.59 25.03
N LYS A 245 38.64 35.79 24.51
CA LYS A 245 39.44 36.43 23.46
C LYS A 245 40.84 36.75 23.98
N GLN A 246 41.85 36.09 23.42
CA GLN A 246 43.26 36.39 23.66
C GLN A 246 43.88 36.97 22.38
N GLN A 247 44.65 38.05 22.51
CA GLN A 247 45.38 38.62 21.38
C GLN A 247 46.55 37.72 21.00
N VAL A 248 46.80 37.58 19.69
CA VAL A 248 47.97 36.84 19.19
C VAL A 248 49.21 37.71 19.41
N MET A 249 50.04 37.34 20.38
CA MET A 249 51.30 38.02 20.67
C MET A 249 52.48 37.38 19.93
N GLY A 250 53.50 38.17 19.61
CA GLY A 250 54.74 37.73 18.95
C GLY A 250 54.47 37.22 17.54
N ALA A 251 53.48 37.81 16.86
CA ALA A 251 52.95 37.33 15.61
C ALA A 251 53.98 37.43 14.47
N LEU A 252 54.84 38.46 14.46
CA LEU A 252 55.88 38.61 13.44
C LEU A 252 56.96 37.54 13.55
N ASP A 253 57.39 37.21 14.78
CA ASP A 253 58.36 36.12 15.02
C ASP A 253 57.77 34.76 14.65
N LYS A 254 56.53 34.51 15.10
CA LYS A 254 55.76 33.31 14.74
C LYS A 254 55.63 33.15 13.22
N LEU A 255 55.31 34.22 12.50
CA LEU A 255 55.20 34.21 11.05
C LEU A 255 56.55 33.95 10.38
N GLY A 256 57.64 34.53 10.90
CA GLY A 256 59.00 34.32 10.40
C GLY A 256 59.51 32.88 10.55
N ARG A 257 58.90 32.08 11.44
CA ARG A 257 59.20 30.65 11.60
C ARG A 257 58.50 29.75 10.59
N LEU A 258 57.49 30.26 9.86
CA LEU A 258 56.76 29.50 8.86
C LEU A 258 57.46 29.55 7.50
N THR A 259 57.51 28.42 6.82
CA THR A 259 58.04 28.32 5.45
C THR A 259 56.92 28.01 4.47
N GLY A 260 56.86 28.77 3.38
CA GLY A 260 55.98 28.51 2.25
C GLY A 260 56.57 27.45 1.33
N TYR A 261 55.78 26.44 0.98
CA TYR A 261 56.15 25.35 0.09
C TYR A 261 55.21 25.28 -1.12
N THR A 262 55.73 24.83 -2.26
CA THR A 262 54.90 24.22 -3.31
C THR A 262 55.02 22.71 -3.18
N TYR A 263 53.92 21.98 -3.36
CA TYR A 263 53.88 20.54 -3.11
C TYR A 263 52.94 19.81 -4.06
N SER A 264 53.07 18.47 -4.08
CA SER A 264 52.11 17.55 -4.68
C SER A 264 51.41 16.80 -3.56
N LEU A 265 50.14 17.10 -3.31
CA LEU A 265 49.33 16.41 -2.31
C LEU A 265 48.68 15.17 -2.92
N ARG A 266 48.95 13.99 -2.36
CA ARG A 266 48.26 12.76 -2.75
C ARG A 266 46.89 12.68 -2.06
N VAL A 267 45.82 12.80 -2.84
CA VAL A 267 44.43 12.84 -2.34
C VAL A 267 43.72 11.49 -2.47
N THR A 268 44.11 10.67 -3.45
CA THR A 268 43.74 9.25 -3.56
C THR A 268 44.98 8.43 -3.87
N LYS A 269 44.88 7.09 -3.88
CA LYS A 269 45.98 6.22 -4.30
C LYS A 269 46.51 6.55 -5.71
N GLU A 270 45.64 7.04 -6.59
CA GLU A 270 45.92 7.29 -8.00
C GLU A 270 46.01 8.79 -8.36
N THR A 271 45.63 9.69 -7.44
CA THR A 271 45.47 11.12 -7.75
C THR A 271 46.33 12.00 -6.86
N THR A 272 47.10 12.89 -7.49
CA THR A 272 47.85 13.96 -6.82
C THR A 272 47.42 15.33 -7.33
N VAL A 273 47.36 16.31 -6.44
CA VAL A 273 47.00 17.71 -6.75
C VAL A 273 48.19 18.61 -6.41
N ARG A 274 48.54 19.53 -7.32
CA ARG A 274 49.57 20.54 -7.05
C ARG A 274 48.99 21.67 -6.21
N GLY A 275 49.74 22.11 -5.21
CA GLY A 275 49.35 23.19 -4.31
C GLY A 275 50.54 24.01 -3.84
N ALA A 276 50.22 25.10 -3.14
CA ALA A 276 51.18 25.92 -2.41
C ALA A 276 50.58 26.27 -1.05
N GLY A 277 51.41 26.36 -0.02
CA GLY A 277 50.94 26.56 1.34
C GLY A 277 52.02 26.34 2.39
N VAL A 278 51.58 26.06 3.61
CA VAL A 278 52.43 25.82 4.79
C VAL A 278 52.24 24.41 5.31
N ILE A 279 53.22 23.88 6.02
CA ILE A 279 53.13 22.56 6.67
C ILE A 279 52.35 22.68 7.97
N ALA A 280 51.33 21.85 8.16
CA ALA A 280 50.43 21.93 9.31
C ALA A 280 51.16 21.77 10.65
N GLN A 281 52.20 20.94 10.70
CA GLN A 281 53.02 20.71 11.89
C GLN A 281 53.81 21.95 12.31
N ASP A 282 54.26 22.77 11.36
CA ASP A 282 54.95 24.03 11.65
C ASP A 282 53.96 25.09 12.14
N VAL A 283 52.78 25.15 11.51
CA VAL A 283 51.68 26.02 11.95
C VAL A 283 51.25 25.67 13.38
N GLU A 284 51.13 24.39 13.71
CA GLU A 284 50.71 23.94 15.03
C GLU A 284 51.63 24.43 16.15
N GLN A 285 52.93 24.60 15.89
CA GLN A 285 53.88 25.12 16.87
C GLN A 285 53.71 26.61 17.17
N VAL A 286 53.13 27.38 16.23
CA VAL A 286 53.04 28.86 16.33
C VAL A 286 51.62 29.38 16.52
N LEU A 287 50.63 28.69 15.95
CA LEU A 287 49.20 28.93 16.07
C LEU A 287 48.45 27.58 16.04
N PRO A 288 48.43 26.85 17.16
CA PRO A 288 47.73 25.57 17.28
C PRO A 288 46.26 25.65 16.83
N GLU A 289 45.60 26.79 17.06
CA GLU A 289 44.18 27.03 16.75
C GLU A 289 43.87 27.01 15.24
N ALA A 290 44.90 27.16 14.39
CA ALA A 290 44.76 27.05 12.94
C ALA A 290 44.88 25.60 12.43
N VAL A 291 45.17 24.62 13.28
CA VAL A 291 45.40 23.23 12.87
C VAL A 291 44.29 22.33 13.39
N ARG A 292 43.77 21.49 12.51
CA ARG A 292 42.74 20.50 12.81
C ARG A 292 43.11 19.13 12.25
N ILE A 293 42.62 18.07 12.89
CA ILE A 293 42.66 16.73 12.29
C ILE A 293 41.68 16.71 11.11
N ALA A 294 42.18 16.37 9.93
CA ALA A 294 41.48 16.36 8.66
C ALA A 294 41.08 14.95 8.18
N GLY A 295 41.25 13.93 9.03
CA GLY A 295 40.81 12.56 8.77
C GLY A 295 41.93 11.62 8.34
N GLU A 296 41.68 10.83 7.31
CA GLU A 296 42.64 9.91 6.70
C GLU A 296 43.25 10.49 5.42
N GLY A 297 44.47 10.05 5.09
CA GLY A 297 45.17 10.46 3.89
C GLY A 297 46.11 9.38 3.38
N PHE A 298 46.99 9.76 2.45
CA PHE A 298 47.98 8.85 1.88
C PHE A 298 49.38 9.46 1.97
N ASP A 299 50.38 8.62 2.23
CA ASP A 299 51.78 9.01 2.09
C ASP A 299 52.21 9.04 0.61
N GLU A 300 53.47 9.40 0.37
CA GLU A 300 54.04 9.44 -0.99
C GLU A 300 54.06 8.07 -1.69
N SER A 301 54.05 6.97 -0.93
CA SER A 301 53.99 5.60 -1.45
C SER A 301 52.55 5.15 -1.77
N GLY A 302 51.54 5.87 -1.26
CA GLY A 302 50.12 5.50 -1.35
C GLY A 302 49.63 4.63 -0.19
N ALA A 303 50.43 4.50 0.88
CA ALA A 303 50.00 3.85 2.10
C ALA A 303 49.08 4.78 2.91
N PRO A 304 48.04 4.23 3.57
CA PRO A 304 47.10 5.03 4.33
C PRO A 304 47.76 5.64 5.58
N ILE A 305 47.45 6.91 5.85
CA ILE A 305 47.83 7.65 7.05
C ILE A 305 46.55 8.01 7.81
N SER A 306 46.50 7.73 9.11
CA SER A 306 45.42 8.20 9.98
C SER A 306 45.78 9.55 10.62
N ASN A 307 44.77 10.34 10.98
CA ASN A 307 44.91 11.62 11.67
C ASN A 307 45.77 12.65 10.93
N ILE A 308 45.61 12.76 9.61
CA ILE A 308 46.31 13.78 8.83
C ILE A 308 45.92 15.18 9.32
N LYS A 309 46.89 16.11 9.42
CA LYS A 309 46.66 17.47 9.88
C LYS A 309 46.33 18.39 8.71
N GLY A 310 45.31 19.23 8.88
CA GLY A 310 44.90 20.27 7.94
C GLY A 310 45.01 21.66 8.55
N VAL A 311 45.24 22.66 7.70
CA VAL A 311 45.36 24.07 8.10
C VAL A 311 44.09 24.83 7.76
N ASP A 312 43.57 25.59 8.73
CA ASP A 312 42.61 26.66 8.52
C ASP A 312 43.33 27.92 8.03
N TYR A 313 43.41 28.08 6.72
CA TYR A 313 44.08 29.24 6.13
C TYR A 313 43.42 30.57 6.51
N SER A 314 42.12 30.59 6.83
CA SER A 314 41.46 31.81 7.32
C SER A 314 41.94 32.18 8.72
N ALA A 315 42.26 31.20 9.57
CA ALA A 315 42.80 31.47 10.91
C ALA A 315 44.18 32.14 10.87
N LEU A 316 44.99 31.88 9.83
CA LEU A 316 46.28 32.56 9.63
C LEU A 316 46.14 34.08 9.47
N SER A 317 44.96 34.57 9.07
CA SER A 317 44.68 36.01 9.01
C SER A 317 44.88 36.71 10.36
N ALA A 318 44.64 36.01 11.48
CA ALA A 318 44.91 36.54 12.82
C ALA A 318 46.41 36.78 13.04
N LEU A 319 47.27 35.86 12.55
CA LEU A 319 48.73 36.06 12.57
C LEU A 319 49.12 37.24 11.70
N TYR A 320 48.60 37.32 10.48
CA TYR A 320 48.98 38.37 9.53
C TYR A 320 48.66 39.76 10.07
N VAL A 321 47.45 39.95 10.63
CA VAL A 321 47.02 41.23 11.19
C VAL A 321 47.96 41.70 12.31
N GLU A 322 48.26 40.83 13.27
CA GLU A 322 49.13 41.21 14.41
C GLU A 322 50.60 41.34 13.97
N ALA A 323 51.08 40.51 13.05
CA ALA A 323 52.44 40.60 12.52
C ALA A 323 52.68 41.94 11.78
N PHE A 324 51.71 42.42 11.00
CA PHE A 324 51.82 43.73 10.35
C PHE A 324 51.80 44.89 11.35
N LYS A 325 51.02 44.79 12.43
CA LYS A 325 51.05 45.78 13.51
C LYS A 325 52.42 45.82 14.19
N GLU A 326 52.98 44.65 14.51
CA GLU A 326 54.32 44.53 15.10
C GLU A 326 55.41 45.05 14.15
N LEU A 327 55.33 44.74 12.85
CA LEU A 327 56.25 45.23 11.84
C LEU A 327 56.21 46.76 11.72
N ASN A 328 55.01 47.33 11.65
CA ASN A 328 54.82 48.77 11.58
C ASN A 328 55.39 49.48 12.81
N ALA A 329 55.19 48.91 14.01
CA ALA A 329 55.79 49.44 15.23
C ALA A 329 57.33 49.45 15.18
N ARG A 330 57.96 48.38 14.64
CA ARG A 330 59.42 48.34 14.45
C ARG A 330 59.90 49.38 13.44
N ILE A 331 59.17 49.57 12.34
CA ILE A 331 59.49 50.58 11.31
C ILE A 331 59.46 51.98 11.95
N MET A 332 58.41 52.33 12.69
CA MET A 332 58.30 53.64 13.37
C MET A 332 59.47 53.90 14.33
N VAL A 333 59.92 52.88 15.07
CA VAL A 333 61.09 53.00 15.96
C VAL A 333 62.37 53.25 15.16
N LEU A 334 62.55 52.55 14.03
CA LEU A 334 63.73 52.74 13.16
C LEU A 334 63.73 54.13 12.50
N GLU A 335 62.59 54.60 12.01
CA GLU A 335 62.44 55.94 11.42
C GLU A 335 62.77 57.04 12.44
N ALA A 336 62.27 56.91 13.68
CA ALA A 336 62.58 57.85 14.76
C ALA A 336 64.07 57.85 15.13
N ALA A 337 64.71 56.68 15.17
CA ALA A 337 66.14 56.57 15.42
C ALA A 337 66.97 57.24 14.30
N HIS A 338 66.56 57.07 13.05
CA HIS A 338 67.27 57.64 11.91
C HIS A 338 67.15 59.18 11.85
N ALA A 339 65.96 59.72 12.16
CA ALA A 339 65.74 61.17 12.26
C ALA A 339 66.60 61.83 13.35
N GLY A 340 66.89 61.12 14.45
CA GLY A 340 67.80 61.59 15.48
C GLY A 340 69.27 61.59 15.04
N THR A 341 69.70 60.64 14.22
CA THR A 341 71.08 60.59 13.70
C THR A 341 71.36 61.64 12.62
N SER A 342 70.41 61.97 11.75
CA SER A 342 70.61 63.01 10.73
C SER A 342 70.83 64.40 11.32
N THR A 343 70.26 64.69 12.50
CA THR A 343 70.49 65.96 13.20
C THR A 343 71.87 66.08 13.87
N LEU A 344 72.61 64.98 13.99
CA LEU A 344 73.95 64.94 14.60
C LEU A 344 75.07 65.01 13.55
N GLU A 345 74.80 64.70 12.28
CA GLU A 345 75.77 64.79 11.17
C GLU A 345 75.79 66.17 10.47
N GLU A 346 74.86 67.07 10.80
CA GLU A 346 74.81 68.45 10.28
C GLU A 346 75.42 69.52 11.22
N ASN A 347 76.10 69.13 12.31
CA ASN A 347 76.88 70.01 13.19
C ASN A 347 78.37 69.63 13.20
#